data_AF-A0A9E2S273-F1
#
_entry.id   AF-A0A9E2S273-F1
#
_cell.length_a   1.000
_cell.length_b   1.000
_cell.length_c   1.000
_cell.angle_alpha   90.00
_cell.angle_beta   90.00
_cell.angle_gamma   90.00
#
_symmetry.space_group_name_H-M   'P 1'
#
loop_
_entity.id
_entity.type
_entity.pdbx_description
1 polymer ?
#
loop_
_entity_poly.entity_id
_entity_poly.type
_entity_poly.pdbx_seq_one_letter_code
_entity_poly.pdbx_strand_id
1 'polypeptide(L)'
;MLELDRKQMSTIGETQLRNNLADFLNRHLGGKAPLQLDQLDAELDAVINHCRKAGLRSQRAVAAYALACSLFGNDRVGNDPSIAGILADRNSSQMDRALLIEMWTASAYSDFRRGQGASYV
;
A
#
# COMPACT_ATOMS: atom_id res chain seq x y z
N MET A 1 -24.45 -2.47 31.85
CA MET A 1 -23.16 -2.98 31.33
C MET A 1 -23.09 -2.52 29.88
N LEU A 2 -22.20 -1.58 29.56
CA LEU A 2 -22.09 -1.00 28.22
C LEU A 2 -21.53 -2.07 27.28
N GLU A 3 -22.40 -2.77 26.56
CA GLU A 3 -22.02 -3.55 25.38
C GLU A 3 -21.61 -2.57 24.29
N LEU A 4 -20.34 -2.15 24.32
CA LEU A 4 -19.74 -1.49 23.17
C LEU A 4 -19.78 -2.49 22.01
N ASP A 5 -20.66 -2.22 21.04
CA ASP A 5 -20.81 -3.01 19.83
C ASP A 5 -19.45 -3.13 19.15
N ARG A 6 -19.07 -4.36 18.76
CA ARG A 6 -17.80 -4.67 18.10
C ARG A 6 -17.54 -3.75 16.89
N LYS A 7 -18.61 -3.30 16.22
CA LYS A 7 -18.53 -2.30 15.15
C LYS A 7 -18.06 -0.94 15.65
N GLN A 8 -18.56 -0.46 16.78
CA GLN A 8 -18.16 0.81 17.38
C GLN A 8 -16.69 0.79 17.82
N MET A 9 -16.22 -0.31 18.42
CA MET A 9 -14.79 -0.47 18.75
C MET A 9 -13.90 -0.51 17.49
N SER A 10 -14.37 -1.14 16.40
CA SER A 10 -13.65 -1.13 15.12
C SER A 10 -13.55 0.27 14.54
N THR A 11 -14.64 1.05 14.57
CA THR A 11 -14.64 2.43 14.07
C THR A 11 -13.73 3.33 14.92
N ILE A 12 -13.77 3.22 16.25
CA ILE A 12 -12.88 3.97 17.15
C ILE A 12 -11.41 3.63 16.88
N GLY A 13 -11.10 2.34 16.73
CA GLY A 13 -9.74 1.90 16.41
C GLY A 13 -9.24 2.39 15.06
N GLU A 14 -10.12 2.42 14.04
CA GLU A 14 -9.80 2.93 12.71
C GLU A 14 -9.53 4.43 12.72
N THR A 15 -10.36 5.23 13.39
CA THR A 15 -10.14 6.68 13.56
C THR A 15 -8.83 6.95 14.31
N GLN A 16 -8.55 6.21 15.39
CA GLN A 16 -7.30 6.38 16.14
C GLN A 16 -6.08 6.02 15.31
N LEU A 17 -6.16 4.97 14.48
CA LEU A 17 -5.09 4.57 13.58
C LEU A 17 -4.80 5.66 12.54
N ARG A 18 -5.86 6.23 11.93
CA ARG A 18 -5.74 7.33 10.95
C ARG A 18 -5.09 8.57 11.57
N ASN A 19 -5.50 8.95 12.78
CA ASN A 19 -4.89 10.05 13.54
C ASN A 19 -3.39 9.81 13.79
N ASN A 20 -3.03 8.61 14.28
CA ASN A 20 -1.64 8.26 14.52
C ASN A 20 -0.81 8.27 13.23
N LEU A 21 -1.40 7.86 12.10
CA LEU A 21 -0.74 7.88 10.80
C LEU A 21 -0.51 9.32 10.31
N ALA A 22 -1.51 10.19 10.41
CA ALA A 22 -1.38 11.62 10.07
C ALA A 22 -0.25 12.28 10.87
N ASP A 23 -0.22 12.03 12.18
CA ASP A 23 0.83 12.50 13.07
C ASP A 23 2.21 11.99 12.68
N PHE A 24 2.32 10.69 12.38
CA PHE A 24 3.58 10.08 11.94
C PHE A 24 4.08 10.72 10.64
N LEU A 25 3.22 10.84 9.63
CA LEU A 25 3.58 11.44 8.34
C LEU A 25 3.98 12.90 8.49
N ASN A 26 3.27 13.69 9.30
CA ASN A 26 3.62 15.08 9.59
C ASN A 26 5.00 15.20 10.26
N ARG A 27 5.32 14.33 11.23
CA ARG A 27 6.59 14.35 11.95
C ARG A 27 7.78 13.87 11.12
N HIS A 28 7.58 12.91 10.23
CA HIS A 28 8.69 12.20 9.57
C HIS A 28 8.87 12.52 8.09
N LEU A 29 7.82 12.98 7.38
CA LEU A 29 7.90 13.32 5.96
C LEU A 29 7.99 14.84 5.69
N GLY A 30 7.99 15.66 6.74
CA GLY A 30 8.32 17.09 6.63
C GLY A 30 7.40 17.87 5.69
N GLY A 31 6.09 17.67 5.80
CA GLY A 31 5.11 18.44 5.04
C GLY A 31 5.16 19.93 5.42
N LYS A 32 5.10 20.82 4.41
CA LYS A 32 5.07 22.29 4.60
C LYS A 32 3.79 22.79 5.32
N ALA A 33 2.82 21.92 5.55
CA ALA A 33 1.60 22.17 6.30
C ALA A 33 1.12 20.86 6.96
N PRO A 34 0.44 20.92 8.11
CA PRO A 34 -0.17 19.73 8.71
C PRO A 34 -1.15 19.08 7.73
N LEU A 35 -0.97 17.78 7.46
CA LEU A 35 -1.91 17.01 6.66
C LEU A 35 -3.29 17.02 7.35
N GLN A 36 -4.30 17.54 6.65
CA GLN A 36 -5.68 17.48 7.14
C GLN A 36 -6.18 16.04 7.05
N LEU A 37 -6.90 15.58 8.08
CA LEU A 37 -7.40 14.20 8.17
C LEU A 37 -8.29 13.82 6.98
N ASP A 38 -9.16 14.74 6.55
CA ASP A 38 -10.03 14.52 5.38
C ASP A 38 -9.22 14.29 4.09
N GLN A 39 -8.09 14.98 3.96
CA GLN A 39 -7.20 14.81 2.82
C GLN A 39 -6.43 13.49 2.89
N LEU A 40 -5.95 13.11 4.09
CA LEU A 40 -5.30 11.81 4.29
C LEU A 40 -6.26 10.66 3.96
N ASP A 41 -7.51 10.75 4.44
CA ASP A 41 -8.52 9.74 4.24
C ASP A 41 -8.88 9.60 2.76
N ALA A 42 -9.06 10.71 2.04
CA ALA A 42 -9.32 10.69 0.61
C ALA A 42 -8.18 10.03 -0.19
N GLU A 43 -6.92 10.32 0.15
CA GLU A 43 -5.75 9.72 -0.50
C GLU A 43 -5.63 8.22 -0.20
N LEU A 44 -5.82 7.82 1.08
CA LEU A 44 -5.81 6.41 1.47
C LEU A 44 -6.93 5.63 0.77
N ASP A 45 -8.14 6.18 0.73
CA ASP A 45 -9.27 5.56 0.03
C ASP A 45 -9.02 5.47 -1.48
N ALA A 46 -8.39 6.48 -2.09
CA ALA A 46 -8.02 6.44 -3.50
C ALA A 46 -7.03 5.30 -3.79
N VAL A 47 -5.97 5.15 -2.96
CA VAL A 47 -4.99 4.06 -3.07
C VAL A 47 -5.64 2.70 -2.85
N ILE A 48 -6.46 2.55 -1.80
CA ILE A 48 -7.17 1.30 -1.50
C ILE A 48 -8.11 0.94 -2.64
N ASN A 49 -8.88 1.90 -3.17
CA ASN A 49 -9.80 1.67 -4.27
C ASN A 49 -9.07 1.31 -5.58
N HIS A 50 -7.92 1.91 -5.84
CA HIS A 50 -7.05 1.53 -6.94
C HIS A 50 -6.62 0.05 -6.83
N CYS A 51 -6.10 -0.36 -5.66
CA CYS A 51 -5.68 -1.74 -5.40
C CYS A 51 -6.86 -2.73 -5.47
N ARG A 52 -8.04 -2.33 -4.98
CA ARG A 52 -9.27 -3.15 -5.03
C ARG A 52 -9.76 -3.37 -6.46
N LYS A 53 -9.63 -2.39 -7.34
CA LYS A 53 -9.92 -2.55 -8.78
C LYS A 53 -9.02 -3.60 -9.44
N ALA A 54 -7.78 -3.75 -8.96
CA ALA A 54 -6.86 -4.82 -9.34
C ALA A 54 -7.17 -6.19 -8.68
N GLY A 55 -8.27 -6.29 -7.92
CA GLY A 55 -8.72 -7.54 -7.31
C GLY A 55 -8.03 -7.92 -5.99
N LEU A 56 -7.31 -6.98 -5.37
CA LEU A 56 -6.69 -7.15 -4.05
C LEU A 56 -7.68 -6.73 -2.96
N ARG A 57 -7.92 -7.60 -1.99
CA ARG A 57 -8.99 -7.45 -0.98
C ARG A 57 -8.48 -7.46 0.45
N SER A 58 -7.30 -8.04 0.71
CA SER A 58 -6.69 -8.02 2.04
C SER A 58 -5.84 -6.76 2.23
N GLN A 59 -5.74 -6.27 3.48
CA GLN A 59 -4.90 -5.13 3.82
C GLN A 59 -3.43 -5.37 3.42
N ARG A 60 -2.93 -6.59 3.65
CA ARG A 60 -1.56 -6.96 3.28
C ARG A 60 -1.32 -6.87 1.78
N ALA A 61 -2.24 -7.41 0.97
CA ALA A 61 -2.11 -7.39 -0.48
C ALA A 61 -2.16 -5.95 -1.03
N VAL A 62 -3.07 -5.13 -0.48
CA VAL A 62 -3.15 -3.70 -0.80
C VAL A 62 -1.85 -2.98 -0.45
N ALA A 63 -1.32 -3.19 0.76
CA ALA A 63 -0.09 -2.57 1.21
C ALA A 63 1.13 -2.97 0.35
N ALA A 64 1.26 -4.26 0.03
CA ALA A 64 2.34 -4.77 -0.82
C ALA A 64 2.31 -4.13 -2.21
N TYR A 65 1.13 -4.07 -2.84
CA TYR A 65 0.98 -3.49 -4.18
C TYR A 65 1.18 -1.97 -4.20
N ALA A 66 0.62 -1.26 -3.20
CA ALA A 66 0.81 0.17 -3.05
C ALA A 66 2.29 0.53 -2.84
N LEU A 67 3.02 -0.26 -2.05
CA LEU A 67 4.46 -0.07 -1.85
C LEU A 67 5.23 -0.24 -3.17
N ALA A 68 4.96 -1.31 -3.93
CA ALA A 68 5.56 -1.51 -5.25
C ALA A 68 5.31 -0.30 -6.17
N CYS A 69 4.06 0.16 -6.24
CA CYS A 69 3.66 1.31 -7.03
C CYS A 69 4.37 2.60 -6.60
N SER A 70 4.52 2.82 -5.29
CA SER A 70 5.25 3.97 -4.75
C SER A 70 6.74 3.95 -5.09
N LEU A 71 7.37 2.77 -5.17
CA LEU A 71 8.79 2.65 -5.45
C LEU A 71 9.13 2.75 -6.94
N PHE A 72 8.27 2.19 -7.80
CA PHE A 72 8.60 2.00 -9.22
C PHE A 72 7.66 2.72 -10.18
N GLY A 73 6.59 3.33 -9.69
CA GLY A 73 5.54 3.99 -10.47
C GLY A 73 4.42 3.03 -10.90
N ASN A 74 3.18 3.54 -10.89
CA ASN A 74 1.98 2.77 -11.23
C ASN A 74 2.07 2.08 -12.60
N ASP A 75 2.54 2.80 -13.62
CA ASP A 75 2.59 2.28 -15.00
C ASP A 75 3.58 1.12 -15.13
N ARG A 76 4.74 1.21 -14.47
CA ARG A 76 5.74 0.14 -14.52
C ARG A 76 5.22 -1.12 -13.83
N VAL A 77 4.63 -0.97 -12.65
CA VAL A 77 4.10 -2.10 -11.87
C VAL A 77 2.92 -2.74 -12.59
N GLY A 78 1.98 -1.93 -13.09
CA GLY A 78 0.77 -2.42 -13.76
C GLY A 78 1.04 -3.10 -15.11
N ASN A 79 2.12 -2.72 -15.81
CA ASN A 79 2.51 -3.33 -17.08
C ASN A 79 3.52 -4.49 -16.94
N ASP A 80 4.01 -4.78 -15.73
CA ASP A 80 4.90 -5.93 -15.52
C ASP A 80 4.12 -7.25 -15.68
N PRO A 81 4.52 -8.15 -16.60
CA PRO A 81 3.80 -9.39 -16.85
C PRO A 81 3.66 -10.30 -15.63
N SER A 82 4.64 -10.29 -14.73
CA SER A 82 4.62 -11.11 -13.50
C SER A 82 3.55 -10.59 -12.55
N ILE A 83 3.50 -9.27 -12.36
CA ILE A 83 2.47 -8.62 -11.56
C ILE A 83 1.09 -8.81 -12.20
N ALA A 84 0.95 -8.59 -13.50
CA ALA A 84 -0.30 -8.83 -14.21
C ALA A 84 -0.81 -10.28 -14.02
N GLY A 85 0.09 -11.26 -14.07
CA GLY A 85 -0.22 -12.66 -13.77
C GLY A 85 -0.72 -12.88 -12.34
N ILE A 86 -0.03 -12.32 -11.33
CA ILE A 86 -0.44 -12.39 -9.92
C ILE A 86 -1.81 -11.72 -9.70
N LEU A 87 -2.07 -10.61 -10.40
CA LEU A 87 -3.34 -9.89 -10.30
C LEU A 87 -4.50 -10.63 -10.98
N ALA A 88 -4.24 -11.28 -12.11
CA ALA A 88 -5.21 -12.06 -12.87
C ALA A 88 -5.55 -13.40 -12.21
N ASP A 89 -4.65 -13.98 -11.42
CA ASP A 89 -4.89 -15.24 -10.72
C ASP A 89 -5.84 -15.05 -9.53
N ARG A 90 -7.14 -15.22 -9.81
CA ARG A 90 -8.21 -15.15 -8.82
C ARG A 90 -8.36 -16.42 -7.98
N ASN A 91 -7.68 -17.50 -8.34
CA ASN A 91 -7.76 -18.77 -7.62
C ASN A 91 -6.75 -18.82 -6.47
N SER A 92 -5.66 -18.07 -6.58
CA SER A 92 -4.70 -17.89 -5.49
C SER A 92 -5.28 -17.12 -4.31
N SER A 93 -4.84 -17.48 -3.10
CA SER A 93 -5.26 -16.78 -1.89
C SER A 93 -4.74 -15.34 -1.87
N GLN A 94 -5.41 -14.45 -1.12
CA GLN A 94 -4.95 -13.07 -0.97
C GLN A 94 -3.58 -12.99 -0.26
N MET A 95 -3.25 -13.99 0.57
CA MET A 95 -1.96 -14.06 1.24
C MET A 95 -0.84 -14.40 0.25
N ASP A 96 -1.06 -15.39 -0.61
CA ASP A 96 -0.07 -15.81 -1.61
C ASP A 96 0.18 -14.69 -2.62
N ARG A 97 -0.90 -14.03 -3.07
CA ARG A 97 -0.78 -12.87 -3.96
C ARG A 97 0.02 -11.74 -3.32
N ALA A 98 -0.21 -11.45 -2.03
CA ALA A 98 0.58 -10.46 -1.31
C ALA A 98 2.06 -10.85 -1.24
N LEU A 99 2.36 -12.10 -0.89
CA LEU A 99 3.73 -12.60 -0.79
C LEU A 99 4.46 -12.52 -2.14
N LEU A 100 3.80 -12.91 -3.24
CA LEU A 100 4.39 -12.84 -4.57
C LEU A 100 4.69 -11.41 -5.01
N ILE A 101 3.80 -10.45 -4.68
CA ILE A 101 4.04 -9.03 -4.91
C ILE A 101 5.22 -8.52 -4.07
N GLU A 102 5.31 -8.92 -2.80
CA GLU A 102 6.44 -8.58 -1.92
C GLU A 102 7.77 -9.11 -2.48
N MET A 103 7.80 -10.36 -2.95
CA MET A 103 8.98 -10.98 -3.57
C MET A 103 9.39 -10.28 -4.86
N TRP A 104 8.43 -9.97 -5.73
CA TRP A 104 8.68 -9.20 -6.95
C TRP A 104 9.27 -7.83 -6.61
N THR A 105 8.69 -7.14 -5.62
CA THR A 105 9.14 -5.82 -5.16
C THR A 105 10.59 -5.87 -4.67
N ALA A 106 10.94 -6.87 -3.87
CA ALA A 106 12.30 -7.08 -3.38
C ALA A 106 13.30 -7.34 -4.51
N SER A 107 12.93 -8.18 -5.48
CA SER A 107 13.76 -8.45 -6.67
C SER A 107 13.99 -7.18 -7.48
N ALA A 108 12.91 -6.49 -7.86
CA ALA A 108 12.95 -5.26 -8.65
C ALA A 108 13.76 -4.15 -7.95
N TYR A 109 13.67 -4.05 -6.62
CA TYR A 109 14.46 -3.09 -5.85
C TYR A 109 15.96 -3.40 -5.87
N SER A 110 16.31 -4.69 -5.81
CA SER A 110 17.70 -5.12 -5.89
C SER A 110 18.34 -4.77 -7.24
N ASP A 111 17.56 -4.85 -8.32
CA ASP A 111 18.01 -4.52 -9.67
C ASP A 111 18.08 -3.00 -9.87
N PHE A 112 17.08 -2.27 -9.35
CA PHE A 112 17.07 -0.81 -9.35
C PHE A 112 18.31 -0.22 -8.65
N ARG A 113 18.66 -0.73 -7.46
CA ARG A 113 19.87 -0.28 -6.75
C ARG A 113 21.16 -0.64 -7.50
N ARG A 114 21.23 -1.80 -8.14
CA ARG A 114 22.38 -2.18 -8.98
C ARG A 114 22.54 -1.26 -10.20
N GLY A 115 21.44 -0.89 -10.85
CA GLY A 115 21.44 0.05 -11.98
C GLY A 115 21.87 1.47 -11.58
N GLN A 116 21.49 1.95 -10.39
CA GLN A 116 21.95 3.26 -9.89
C GLN A 116 23.43 3.27 -9.49
N GLY A 117 23.96 2.16 -8.95
CA GLY A 117 25.38 2.02 -8.63
C GLY A 117 26.30 2.01 -9.86
N ALA A 118 25.79 1.62 -11.03
CA ALA A 118 26.54 1.61 -12.29
C ALA A 118 26.67 3.00 -12.95
N SER A 119 25.93 4.01 -12.49
CA SER A 119 25.98 5.38 -13.04
C SER A 119 27.02 6.28 -12.35
N TYR A 120 27.79 5.74 -11.39
CA TYR A 120 28.80 6.45 -10.58
C TYR A 120 30.20 5.80 -10.70
N VAL A 121 30.54 5.23 -11.85
CA VAL A 121 31.90 4.79 -12.20
C VAL A 121 32.28 5.31 -13.57
#